data_AF-A0A0S8DL20-F1
#
_entry.id   AF-A0A0S8DL20-F1
#
_cell.length_a   1.000
_cell.length_b   1.000
_cell.length_c   1.000
_cell.angle_alpha   90.00
_cell.angle_beta   90.00
_cell.angle_gamma   90.00
#
_symmetry.space_group_name_H-M   'P 1'
#
loop_
_entity.id
_entity.type
_entity.pdbx_description
1 polymer ?
#
loop_
_entity_poly.entity_id
_entity_poly.type
_entity_poly.pdbx_seq_one_letter_code
_entity_poly.pdbx_strand_id
1 'polypeptide(L)'
;MSQLQRAGQSGALDVAASQAVAKDQVAVILDMLRQLGGNPSVVAGAAATTDPLNAPFTLYVDPYIGSDRFVGGAYNSHEAGATDEEVIAQKLKRIELQRLECGYTSARPFKTINRAAIEAAIITSKNWYTYSDPRAHVDCVTIVLSGGVHIVLNDPGSSSTSLASWGASKDPTPAELIAFNPSTGGVLLPRGCSMRGQDLRKTTIRPNWVTQVVDEAADYSNRRSILKVSGTGFFFDYTAMDKIGHAESVHLLDVFHPASKAELDAFYAKVQSAVGTGADLASALLVTRPSEHQIVGPIDQTQTPNLQWDTTTGASPYIFNVSLRSEYGMGGAFWDGAKLSG
;
A
#
# COMPACT_ATOMS: atom_id res chain seq x y z
N MET A 1 4.76 30.04 20.66
CA MET A 1 4.40 30.87 19.48
C MET A 1 3.13 30.30 18.89
N SER A 2 2.13 31.14 18.57
CA SER A 2 0.81 30.70 18.07
C SER A 2 0.61 30.91 16.56
N GLN A 3 1.64 31.36 15.82
CA GLN A 3 1.51 31.64 14.39
C GLN A 3 2.84 31.50 13.63
N LEU A 4 2.76 31.04 12.38
CA LEU A 4 3.88 31.05 11.42
C LEU A 4 4.12 32.49 10.95
N GLN A 5 5.32 33.01 11.18
CA GLN A 5 5.73 34.35 10.72
C GLN A 5 6.94 34.28 9.78
N ARG A 6 7.02 35.23 8.84
CA ARG A 6 8.16 35.35 7.90
C ARG A 6 9.37 35.96 8.61
N ALA A 7 10.57 35.62 8.14
CA ALA A 7 11.81 36.22 8.63
C ALA A 7 11.73 37.76 8.60
N GLY A 8 12.06 38.41 9.72
CA GLY A 8 11.99 39.88 9.89
C GLY A 8 10.64 40.42 10.39
N GLN A 9 9.63 39.59 10.64
CA GLN A 9 8.37 40.02 11.28
C GLN A 9 8.47 39.97 12.81
N SER A 10 7.71 40.82 13.49
CA SER A 10 7.64 40.86 14.96
C SER A 10 7.00 39.59 15.52
N GLY A 11 7.83 38.70 16.09
CA GLY A 11 7.45 37.36 16.54
C GLY A 11 8.03 36.21 15.69
N ALA A 12 8.85 36.51 14.69
CA ALA A 12 9.56 35.51 13.88
C ALA A 12 10.74 34.87 14.65
N LEU A 13 11.19 33.71 14.16
CA LEU A 13 12.38 33.02 14.67
C LEU A 13 13.61 33.94 14.54
N ASP A 14 14.21 34.25 15.69
CA ASP A 14 15.46 35.00 15.78
C ASP A 14 16.65 34.04 15.71
N VAL A 15 17.19 33.87 14.50
CA VAL A 15 18.36 33.03 14.22
C VAL A 15 19.67 33.58 14.79
N ALA A 16 19.70 34.83 15.27
CA ALA A 16 20.85 35.44 15.94
C ALA A 16 20.72 35.43 17.48
N ALA A 17 19.67 34.80 18.01
CA ALA A 17 19.38 34.83 19.43
C ALA A 17 20.42 34.09 20.28
N SER A 18 20.43 34.38 21.58
CA SER A 18 21.25 33.63 22.54
C SER A 18 20.89 32.14 22.52
N GLN A 19 21.84 31.29 22.92
CA GLN A 19 21.63 29.84 22.95
C GLN A 19 20.37 29.43 23.74
N ALA A 20 20.01 30.17 24.80
CA ALA A 20 18.80 29.92 25.58
C ALA A 20 17.52 30.20 24.76
N VAL A 21 17.46 31.35 24.09
CA VAL A 21 16.31 31.74 23.26
C VAL A 21 16.17 30.83 22.03
N ALA A 22 17.29 30.41 21.43
CA ALA A 22 17.28 29.45 20.34
C ALA A 22 16.73 28.07 20.78
N LYS A 23 17.05 27.62 22.00
CA LYS A 23 16.48 26.38 22.57
C LYS A 23 14.98 26.47 22.77
N ASP A 24 14.49 27.60 23.29
CA ASP A 24 13.05 27.83 23.48
C ASP A 24 12.30 27.87 22.13
N GLN A 25 12.89 28.52 21.13
CA GLN A 25 12.36 28.55 19.77
C GLN A 25 12.29 27.15 19.13
N VAL A 26 13.33 26.33 19.31
CA VAL A 26 13.36 24.94 18.84
C VAL A 26 12.32 24.08 19.56
N ALA A 27 12.13 24.26 20.87
CA ALA A 27 11.10 23.54 21.63
C ALA A 27 9.69 23.84 21.10
N VAL A 28 9.41 25.12 20.79
CA VAL A 28 8.13 25.53 20.22
C VAL A 28 7.93 24.96 18.80
N ILE A 29 8.96 24.95 17.96
CA ILE A 29 8.90 24.31 16.63
C ILE A 29 8.58 22.82 16.78
N LEU A 30 9.25 22.14 17.72
CA LEU A 30 9.04 20.73 18.01
C LEU A 30 7.61 20.46 18.47
N ASP A 31 7.04 21.31 19.31
CA ASP A 31 5.65 21.20 19.77
C ASP A 31 4.65 21.48 18.64
N MET A 32 4.91 22.44 17.75
CA MET A 32 4.08 22.66 16.55
C MET A 32 4.13 21.46 15.60
N LEU A 33 5.31 20.86 15.41
CA LEU A 33 5.48 19.63 14.63
C LEU A 33 4.74 18.46 15.27
N ARG A 34 4.73 18.34 16.60
CA ARG A 34 3.96 17.33 17.35
C ARG A 34 2.45 17.53 17.20
N GLN A 35 1.97 18.77 17.20
CA GLN A 35 0.55 19.10 16.99
C GLN A 35 0.10 18.81 15.55
N LEU A 36 0.91 19.18 14.56
CA LEU A 36 0.66 18.83 13.16
C LEU A 36 0.70 17.30 12.97
N GLY A 37 1.59 16.66 13.72
CA GLY A 37 1.68 15.23 13.92
C GLY A 37 0.70 14.68 14.95
N GLY A 38 -0.52 15.21 15.08
CA GLY A 38 -1.64 14.54 15.75
C GLY A 38 -1.46 14.10 17.22
N ASN A 39 -0.41 14.52 17.92
CA ASN A 39 -0.26 14.27 19.35
C ASN A 39 -0.96 15.41 20.11
N PRO A 40 -2.09 15.16 20.80
CA PRO A 40 -2.79 16.20 21.57
C PRO A 40 -2.01 16.63 22.82
N SER A 41 -0.95 15.92 23.19
CA SER A 41 -0.13 16.20 24.37
C SER A 41 0.91 17.29 24.07
N VAL A 42 0.75 18.44 24.72
CA VAL A 42 1.71 19.56 24.68
C VAL A 42 2.53 19.52 25.96
N VAL A 43 3.65 18.78 25.95
CA VAL A 43 4.59 18.72 27.10
C VAL A 43 5.95 19.25 26.67
N ALA A 44 6.49 20.19 27.44
CA ALA A 44 7.80 20.77 27.17
C ALA A 44 8.91 19.70 27.19
N GLY A 45 9.72 19.65 26.14
CA GLY A 45 10.94 18.84 26.07
C GLY A 45 10.75 17.38 25.67
N ALA A 46 11.74 16.53 26.00
CA ALA A 46 11.79 15.10 25.67
C ALA A 46 10.89 14.21 26.57
N ALA A 47 10.09 14.82 27.46
CA ALA A 47 9.32 14.12 28.47
C ALA A 47 8.08 13.38 27.94
N ALA A 48 7.67 13.63 26.69
CA ALA A 48 6.63 12.88 26.02
C ALA A 48 7.24 11.96 24.96
N THR A 49 7.19 10.65 25.21
CA THR A 49 7.39 9.62 24.18
C THR A 49 6.41 9.89 23.05
N THR A 50 6.95 10.12 21.86
CA THR A 50 6.17 10.45 20.68
C THR A 50 5.43 9.20 20.24
N ASP A 51 4.11 9.18 20.46
CA ASP A 51 3.23 8.13 19.95
C ASP A 51 3.16 8.25 18.42
N PRO A 52 3.54 7.22 17.65
CA PRO A 52 3.62 7.31 16.20
C PRO A 52 2.24 7.21 15.55
N LEU A 53 1.55 8.34 15.53
CA LEU A 53 0.84 9.01 14.44
C LEU A 53 0.05 8.28 13.34
N ASN A 54 0.25 7.02 13.01
CA ASN A 54 -0.47 6.37 11.91
C ASN A 54 -0.54 4.86 12.14
N ALA A 55 -1.05 4.44 13.29
CA ALA A 55 -1.38 3.05 13.57
C ALA A 55 -2.91 2.92 13.60
N PRO A 56 -3.57 2.20 12.67
CA PRO A 56 -3.04 1.43 11.53
C PRO A 56 -2.41 2.29 10.41
N PHE A 57 -1.51 1.70 9.61
CA PHE A 57 -0.70 2.44 8.63
C PHE A 57 -1.55 2.98 7.49
N THR A 58 -1.55 4.31 7.37
CA THR A 58 -2.15 5.02 6.23
C THR A 58 -1.06 5.51 5.30
N LEU A 59 -1.08 5.01 4.07
CA LEU A 59 -0.23 5.48 2.97
C LEU A 59 -1.03 6.45 2.10
N TYR A 60 -0.39 7.51 1.63
CA TYR A 60 -0.99 8.51 0.77
C TYR A 60 -0.37 8.45 -0.61
N VAL A 61 -1.18 8.57 -1.66
CA VAL A 61 -0.73 8.64 -3.05
C VAL A 61 -1.26 9.91 -3.69
N ASP A 62 -0.38 10.69 -4.30
CA ASP A 62 -0.71 11.85 -5.12
C ASP A 62 0.24 11.93 -6.32
N PRO A 63 -0.27 11.85 -7.56
CA PRO A 63 0.56 11.80 -8.75
C PRO A 63 1.23 13.14 -9.09
N TYR A 64 0.77 14.24 -8.49
CA TYR A 64 1.20 15.60 -8.82
C TYR A 64 2.31 16.10 -7.89
N ILE A 65 2.26 15.74 -6.61
CA ILE A 65 3.23 16.20 -5.60
C ILE A 65 4.05 15.06 -4.98
N GLY A 66 3.70 13.80 -5.27
CA GLY A 66 4.32 12.66 -4.65
C GLY A 66 5.73 12.33 -5.18
N SER A 67 6.43 11.51 -4.40
CA SER A 67 7.73 10.93 -4.75
C SER A 67 7.70 9.41 -4.51
N ASP A 68 8.35 8.62 -5.36
CA ASP A 68 8.45 7.16 -5.18
C ASP A 68 9.75 6.71 -4.53
N ARG A 69 10.53 7.66 -4.02
CA ARG A 69 11.82 7.41 -3.37
C ARG A 69 11.70 6.37 -2.27
N PHE A 70 12.57 5.38 -2.34
CA PHE A 70 12.79 4.39 -1.31
C PHE A 70 13.99 4.81 -0.44
N VAL A 71 13.80 4.69 0.86
CA VAL A 71 14.85 4.76 1.87
C VAL A 71 14.67 3.56 2.79
N GLY A 72 15.74 2.78 2.91
CA GLY A 72 15.82 1.64 3.81
C GLY A 72 15.61 2.04 5.25
N GLY A 73 15.39 1.05 6.10
CA GLY A 73 15.11 1.22 7.52
C GLY A 73 15.18 -0.12 8.22
N ALA A 74 15.07 -0.12 9.54
CA ALA A 74 15.11 -1.36 10.31
C ALA A 74 13.71 -1.97 10.43
N TYR A 75 13.19 -2.55 9.34
CA TYR A 75 11.82 -3.10 9.35
C TYR A 75 11.74 -4.44 10.09
N ASN A 76 12.81 -5.23 10.15
CA ASN A 76 12.88 -6.49 10.91
C ASN A 76 13.26 -6.30 12.40
N SER A 77 13.82 -5.15 12.81
CA SER A 77 14.19 -4.94 14.21
C SER A 77 12.94 -4.85 15.12
N HIS A 78 12.71 -5.96 15.82
CA HIS A 78 11.95 -6.16 17.06
C HIS A 78 10.40 -6.24 16.96
N GLU A 79 9.89 -7.48 16.96
CA GLU A 79 8.68 -7.86 17.74
C GLU A 79 9.12 -8.39 19.12
N ALA A 80 10.23 -7.86 19.63
CA ALA A 80 10.81 -8.25 20.91
C ALA A 80 10.27 -7.28 21.98
N GLY A 81 9.59 -7.85 22.96
CA GLY A 81 9.03 -7.14 24.10
C GLY A 81 8.52 -8.19 25.09
N ALA A 82 8.59 -7.86 26.38
CA ALA A 82 7.99 -8.66 27.44
C ALA A 82 6.47 -8.41 27.54
N THR A 83 6.00 -7.25 27.07
CA THR A 83 4.57 -6.88 27.03
C THR A 83 4.08 -6.57 25.62
N ASP A 84 2.76 -6.57 25.43
CA ASP A 84 2.14 -6.23 24.16
C ASP A 84 2.41 -4.77 23.76
N GLU A 85 2.45 -3.85 24.72
CA GLU A 85 2.79 -2.43 24.48
C GLU A 85 4.22 -2.27 23.96
N GLU A 86 5.19 -3.01 24.50
CA GLU A 86 6.57 -2.98 24.05
C GLU A 86 6.68 -3.52 22.62
N VAL A 87 5.98 -4.62 22.33
CA VAL A 87 5.94 -5.20 20.98
C VAL A 87 5.34 -4.19 20.00
N ILE A 88 4.18 -3.60 20.32
CA ILE A 88 3.50 -2.57 19.49
C ILE A 88 4.40 -1.35 19.27
N ALA A 89 5.05 -0.85 20.31
CA ALA A 89 5.96 0.29 20.20
C ALA A 89 7.15 0.00 19.26
N GLN A 90 7.71 -1.21 19.31
CA GLN A 90 8.74 -1.65 18.37
C GLN A 90 8.18 -1.84 16.96
N LYS A 91 6.92 -2.29 16.83
CA LYS A 91 6.24 -2.39 15.53
C LYS A 91 6.14 -1.04 14.81
N LEU A 92 6.08 0.06 15.54
CA LEU A 92 5.87 1.39 14.95
C LEU A 92 7.19 2.11 14.60
N LYS A 93 8.32 1.68 15.15
CA LYS A 93 9.66 2.21 14.80
C LYS A 93 10.12 1.78 13.41
N ARG A 94 9.45 0.80 12.79
CA ARG A 94 9.74 0.20 11.48
C ARG A 94 9.86 1.19 10.31
N ILE A 95 9.26 2.38 10.42
CA ILE A 95 9.10 3.33 9.31
C ILE A 95 9.95 4.61 9.47
N GLU A 96 10.94 4.61 10.36
CA GLU A 96 11.63 5.82 10.83
C GLU A 96 12.26 6.68 9.71
N LEU A 97 12.85 6.08 8.68
CA LEU A 97 13.49 6.82 7.59
C LEU A 97 12.54 7.07 6.43
N GLN A 98 11.83 6.04 5.95
CA GLN A 98 10.90 6.19 4.83
C GLN A 98 9.79 7.22 5.12
N ARG A 99 9.30 7.30 6.37
CA ARG A 99 8.27 8.29 6.75
C ARG A 99 8.75 9.74 6.66
N LEU A 100 10.05 9.98 6.78
CA LEU A 100 10.64 11.33 6.64
C LEU A 100 10.76 11.70 5.15
N GLU A 101 10.82 10.69 4.28
CA GLU A 101 10.92 10.83 2.84
C GLU A 101 9.54 11.04 2.21
N CYS A 102 8.70 10.00 2.15
CA CYS A 102 7.38 10.06 1.51
C CYS A 102 6.46 8.88 1.87
N GLY A 103 5.20 8.98 1.47
CA GLY A 103 4.19 7.93 1.55
C GLY A 103 3.30 8.01 2.79
N TYR A 104 3.83 8.46 3.93
CA TYR A 104 3.14 8.38 5.23
C TYR A 104 2.37 9.65 5.63
N THR A 105 2.40 10.68 4.79
CA THR A 105 1.66 11.93 5.03
C THR A 105 1.08 12.44 3.71
N SER A 106 -0.07 13.11 3.77
CA SER A 106 -0.68 13.75 2.60
C SER A 106 0.17 14.90 2.03
N ALA A 107 1.08 15.48 2.81
CA ALA A 107 2.00 16.54 2.37
C ALA A 107 3.25 16.00 1.66
N ARG A 108 3.58 14.73 1.86
CA ARG A 108 4.66 14.01 1.15
C ARG A 108 4.18 12.61 0.77
N PRO A 109 3.24 12.48 -0.17
CA PRO A 109 2.68 11.19 -0.56
C PRO A 109 3.62 10.41 -1.49
N PHE A 110 3.32 9.13 -1.72
CA PHE A 110 3.88 8.39 -2.85
C PHE A 110 3.36 8.97 -4.17
N LYS A 111 4.15 8.85 -5.24
CA LYS A 111 3.71 9.30 -6.56
C LYS A 111 2.82 8.27 -7.24
N THR A 112 3.10 6.99 -7.04
CA THR A 112 2.40 5.89 -7.72
C THR A 112 1.76 4.91 -6.76
N ILE A 113 0.68 4.29 -7.22
CA ILE A 113 0.02 3.16 -6.52
C ILE A 113 0.98 1.97 -6.42
N ASN A 114 1.81 1.72 -7.45
CA ASN A 114 2.81 0.65 -7.44
C ASN A 114 3.78 0.79 -6.26
N ARG A 115 4.32 2.00 -6.02
CA ARG A 115 5.23 2.21 -4.90
C ARG A 115 4.54 2.03 -3.56
N ALA A 116 3.30 2.51 -3.43
CA ALA A 116 2.50 2.29 -2.21
C ALA A 116 2.20 0.80 -1.97
N ALA A 117 1.94 0.02 -3.01
CA ALA A 117 1.74 -1.43 -2.92
C ALA A 117 3.00 -2.17 -2.45
N ILE A 118 4.18 -1.76 -2.95
CA ILE A 118 5.47 -2.28 -2.48
C ILE A 118 5.68 -1.92 -1.00
N GLU A 119 5.34 -0.69 -0.57
CA GLU A 119 5.43 -0.33 0.85
C GLU A 119 4.48 -1.15 1.72
N ALA A 120 3.25 -1.37 1.25
CA ALA A 120 2.31 -2.23 1.93
C ALA A 120 2.87 -3.65 2.11
N ALA A 121 3.60 -4.18 1.12
CA ALA A 121 4.26 -5.48 1.23
C ALA A 121 5.34 -5.50 2.31
N ILE A 122 6.16 -4.45 2.38
CA ILE A 122 7.21 -4.27 3.41
C ILE A 122 6.60 -4.20 4.81
N ILE A 123 5.48 -3.48 4.97
CA ILE A 123 4.77 -3.36 6.25
C ILE A 123 4.14 -4.70 6.66
N THR A 124 3.50 -5.39 5.72
CA THR A 124 2.69 -6.60 5.96
C THR A 124 3.53 -7.89 5.97
N SER A 125 4.83 -7.80 5.71
CA SER A 125 5.77 -8.93 5.72
C SER A 125 6.09 -9.45 7.13
N LYS A 126 5.12 -9.53 8.04
CA LYS A 126 5.26 -10.06 9.41
C LYS A 126 4.12 -11.03 9.76
N ASN A 127 4.04 -11.42 11.04
CA ASN A 127 3.01 -12.37 11.48
C ASN A 127 1.60 -11.80 11.28
N TRP A 128 0.66 -12.65 10.89
CA TRP A 128 -0.66 -12.26 10.35
C TRP A 128 -1.53 -11.44 11.30
N TYR A 129 -2.34 -10.57 10.71
CA TYR A 129 -3.50 -9.92 11.32
C TYR A 129 -4.47 -10.94 11.92
N THR A 130 -4.33 -11.24 13.20
CA THR A 130 -5.33 -12.02 13.92
C THR A 130 -6.27 -11.02 14.58
N TYR A 131 -7.56 -11.01 14.21
CA TYR A 131 -8.55 -10.05 14.73
C TYR A 131 -8.61 -10.04 16.27
N SER A 132 -8.26 -11.15 16.91
CA SER A 132 -8.20 -11.30 18.36
C SER A 132 -6.82 -11.01 18.98
N ASP A 133 -5.77 -10.75 18.21
CA ASP A 133 -4.43 -10.46 18.73
C ASP A 133 -4.22 -8.95 18.87
N PRO A 134 -4.07 -8.42 20.11
CA PRO A 134 -3.83 -6.99 20.37
C PRO A 134 -2.62 -6.41 19.62
N ARG A 135 -1.64 -7.25 19.28
CA ARG A 135 -0.40 -6.84 18.61
C ARG A 135 -0.55 -6.72 17.10
N ALA A 136 -1.64 -7.24 16.52
CA ALA A 136 -1.78 -7.41 15.08
C ALA A 136 -2.49 -6.23 14.39
N HIS A 137 -3.00 -5.26 15.16
CA HIS A 137 -3.82 -4.14 14.67
C HIS A 137 -3.01 -3.16 13.81
N VAL A 138 -1.70 -3.12 14.06
CA VAL A 138 -0.75 -2.29 13.32
C VAL A 138 -0.28 -2.94 12.03
N ASP A 139 -0.75 -4.15 11.68
CA ASP A 139 -0.35 -4.86 10.46
C ASP A 139 -1.36 -4.66 9.30
N CYS A 140 -2.35 -3.76 9.47
CA CYS A 140 -3.29 -3.33 8.41
C CYS A 140 -2.78 -2.08 7.69
N VAL A 141 -2.93 -2.04 6.35
CA VAL A 141 -2.49 -0.91 5.51
C VAL A 141 -3.65 -0.36 4.70
N THR A 142 -3.84 0.96 4.72
CA THR A 142 -4.78 1.65 3.84
C THR A 142 -4.03 2.62 2.94
N ILE A 143 -4.18 2.46 1.63
CA ILE A 143 -3.72 3.40 0.62
C ILE A 143 -4.83 4.42 0.35
N VAL A 144 -4.57 5.69 0.58
CA VAL A 144 -5.48 6.81 0.33
C VAL A 144 -5.01 7.56 -0.92
N LEU A 145 -5.84 7.54 -1.95
CA LEU A 145 -5.62 8.26 -3.20
C LEU A 145 -6.14 9.69 -3.06
N SER A 146 -5.32 10.69 -3.40
CA SER A 146 -5.79 12.08 -3.50
C SER A 146 -6.79 12.26 -4.65
N GLY A 147 -7.56 13.36 -4.62
CA GLY A 147 -8.34 13.75 -5.79
C GLY A 147 -7.44 14.00 -7.00
N GLY A 148 -7.78 13.42 -8.16
CA GLY A 148 -6.94 13.50 -9.35
C GLY A 148 -7.03 12.28 -10.25
N VAL A 149 -6.19 12.28 -11.28
CA VAL A 149 -6.03 11.16 -12.21
C VAL A 149 -4.74 10.40 -11.90
N HIS A 150 -4.91 9.19 -11.38
CA HIS A 150 -3.84 8.28 -11.03
C HIS A 150 -3.61 7.31 -12.19
N ILE A 151 -2.43 7.36 -12.77
CA ILE A 151 -2.00 6.36 -13.76
C ILE A 151 -1.45 5.15 -13.00
N VAL A 152 -2.14 4.03 -13.12
CA VAL A 152 -1.73 2.73 -12.58
C VAL A 152 -0.72 2.13 -13.54
N LEU A 153 0.49 1.80 -13.06
CA LEU A 153 1.49 1.16 -13.88
C LEU A 153 1.22 -0.35 -13.95
N ASN A 154 0.23 -0.74 -14.75
CA ASN A 154 -0.32 -2.10 -14.81
C ASN A 154 0.29 -2.98 -15.92
N ASP A 155 1.37 -2.52 -16.57
CA ASP A 155 2.11 -3.34 -17.55
C ASP A 155 2.51 -4.71 -16.98
N PRO A 156 2.67 -5.72 -17.86
CA PRO A 156 3.41 -6.94 -17.57
C PRO A 156 4.75 -6.67 -16.88
N GLY A 157 4.92 -7.24 -15.70
CA GLY A 157 6.15 -7.15 -14.94
C GLY A 157 7.18 -8.21 -15.31
N SER A 158 8.24 -8.30 -14.50
CA SER A 158 9.33 -9.24 -14.72
C SER A 158 8.87 -10.69 -14.51
N SER A 159 9.31 -11.60 -15.38
CA SER A 159 9.19 -13.04 -15.15
C SER A 159 10.17 -13.54 -14.08
N SER A 160 11.25 -12.80 -13.81
CA SER A 160 12.19 -13.10 -12.73
C SER A 160 11.60 -12.69 -11.38
N THR A 161 11.73 -13.57 -10.39
CA THR A 161 11.46 -13.27 -8.97
C THR A 161 12.66 -12.65 -8.25
N SER A 162 13.82 -12.58 -8.92
CA SER A 162 15.03 -11.91 -8.43
C SER A 162 15.22 -10.61 -9.19
N LEU A 163 14.90 -9.50 -8.53
CA LEU A 163 15.10 -8.14 -9.04
C LEU A 163 16.41 -7.57 -8.52
N ALA A 164 16.96 -6.59 -9.24
CA ALA A 164 18.15 -5.87 -8.80
C ALA A 164 17.87 -5.13 -7.48
N SER A 165 18.79 -5.26 -6.53
CA SER A 165 18.65 -4.61 -5.22
C SER A 165 18.66 -3.08 -5.35
N TRP A 166 17.78 -2.44 -4.57
CA TRP A 166 17.70 -1.00 -4.41
C TRP A 166 18.71 -0.46 -3.39
N GLY A 167 19.48 -1.33 -2.72
CA GLY A 167 20.41 -0.92 -1.66
C GLY A 167 19.69 -0.22 -0.51
N ALA A 168 20.36 0.73 0.15
CA ALA A 168 19.79 1.47 1.27
C ALA A 168 18.89 2.66 0.84
N SER A 169 18.96 3.09 -0.41
CA SER A 169 18.08 4.15 -0.93
C SER A 169 18.08 4.12 -2.45
N LYS A 170 16.93 4.43 -3.05
CA LYS A 170 16.73 4.40 -4.49
C LYS A 170 15.61 5.34 -4.88
N ASP A 171 15.79 6.04 -6.00
CA ASP A 171 14.70 6.66 -6.74
C ASP A 171 14.31 5.71 -7.88
N PRO A 172 13.30 4.84 -7.68
CA PRO A 172 12.95 3.83 -8.67
C PRO A 172 12.30 4.47 -9.89
N THR A 173 12.69 4.00 -11.06
CA THR A 173 12.04 4.35 -12.33
C THR A 173 10.69 3.64 -12.47
N PRO A 174 9.77 4.13 -13.32
CA PRO A 174 8.52 3.41 -13.62
C PRO A 174 8.75 1.96 -14.09
N ALA A 175 9.79 1.69 -14.87
CA ALA A 175 10.13 0.34 -15.31
C ALA A 175 10.55 -0.57 -14.15
N GLU A 176 11.31 -0.05 -13.19
CA GLU A 176 11.68 -0.79 -11.97
C GLU A 176 10.46 -1.06 -11.07
N LEU A 177 9.47 -0.15 -11.03
CA LEU A 177 8.20 -0.37 -10.32
C LEU A 177 7.31 -1.41 -11.02
N ILE A 178 7.22 -1.36 -12.35
CA ILE A 178 6.49 -2.32 -13.19
C ILE A 178 7.05 -3.74 -13.00
N ALA A 179 8.36 -3.89 -12.80
CA ALA A 179 8.98 -5.21 -12.64
C ALA A 179 8.36 -6.06 -11.52
N PHE A 180 7.74 -5.43 -10.51
CA PHE A 180 7.04 -6.11 -9.40
C PHE A 180 5.72 -6.75 -9.81
N ASN A 181 5.04 -6.24 -10.84
CA ASN A 181 3.79 -6.80 -11.32
C ASN A 181 3.98 -8.26 -11.79
N PRO A 182 2.91 -9.07 -11.82
CA PRO A 182 2.93 -10.35 -12.52
C PRO A 182 3.30 -10.20 -14.00
N SER A 183 3.82 -11.26 -14.62
CA SER A 183 4.12 -11.27 -16.07
C SER A 183 2.85 -11.12 -16.94
N THR A 184 1.68 -11.29 -16.34
CA THR A 184 0.36 -11.03 -16.94
C THR A 184 -0.13 -9.61 -16.69
N GLY A 185 0.66 -8.75 -16.05
CA GLY A 185 0.28 -7.39 -15.69
C GLY A 185 -0.65 -7.31 -14.47
N GLY A 186 -1.07 -6.08 -14.19
CA GLY A 186 -1.87 -5.73 -13.01
C GLY A 186 -1.00 -5.45 -11.78
N VAL A 187 -1.32 -4.37 -11.08
CA VAL A 187 -0.64 -4.01 -9.83
C VAL A 187 -1.18 -4.89 -8.71
N LEU A 188 -0.29 -5.67 -8.10
CA LEU A 188 -0.65 -6.58 -7.02
C LEU A 188 -0.74 -5.80 -5.70
N LEU A 189 -1.90 -5.87 -5.04
CA LEU A 189 -2.12 -5.35 -3.71
C LEU A 189 -2.03 -6.51 -2.71
N PRO A 190 -1.02 -6.50 -1.82
CA PRO A 190 -0.75 -7.61 -0.93
C PRO A 190 -1.77 -7.69 0.21
N ARG A 191 -1.65 -8.75 1.00
CA ARG A 191 -2.35 -9.00 2.25
C ARG A 191 -2.76 -7.75 3.05
N GLY A 192 -4.05 -7.66 3.37
CA GLY A 192 -4.59 -6.62 4.25
C GLY A 192 -4.44 -5.18 3.70
N CYS A 193 -4.04 -5.04 2.43
CA CYS A 193 -3.93 -3.77 1.76
C CYS A 193 -5.31 -3.34 1.25
N SER A 194 -5.79 -2.23 1.81
CA SER A 194 -6.98 -1.53 1.33
C SER A 194 -6.58 -0.36 0.45
N MET A 195 -7.45 0.05 -0.48
CA MET A 195 -7.26 1.25 -1.28
C MET A 195 -8.54 2.04 -1.36
N ARG A 196 -8.48 3.33 -1.02
CA ARG A 196 -9.63 4.22 -1.07
C ARG A 196 -9.32 5.55 -1.73
N GLY A 197 -10.29 6.09 -2.46
CA GLY A 197 -10.26 7.49 -2.87
C GLY A 197 -10.82 8.43 -1.82
N GLN A 198 -10.56 9.72 -2.01
CA GLN A 198 -11.16 10.79 -1.20
C GLN A 198 -12.58 11.14 -1.64
N ASP A 199 -12.88 10.95 -2.92
CA ASP A 199 -14.15 11.29 -3.56
C ASP A 199 -14.28 10.46 -4.84
N LEU A 200 -15.39 9.73 -4.97
CA LEU A 200 -15.68 8.84 -6.11
C LEU A 200 -15.54 9.53 -7.47
N ARG A 201 -16.00 10.78 -7.61
CA ARG A 201 -16.04 11.49 -8.89
C ARG A 201 -14.74 12.21 -9.21
N LYS A 202 -13.94 12.52 -8.20
CA LYS A 202 -12.68 13.27 -8.35
C LYS A 202 -11.45 12.37 -8.30
N THR A 203 -11.57 11.18 -7.72
CA THR A 203 -10.48 10.20 -7.68
C THR A 203 -10.66 9.24 -8.84
N THR A 204 -9.77 9.32 -9.82
CA THR A 204 -9.79 8.46 -11.00
C THR A 204 -8.54 7.60 -11.07
N ILE A 205 -8.70 6.31 -11.34
CA ILE A 205 -7.59 5.43 -11.75
C ILE A 205 -7.70 5.12 -13.24
N ARG A 206 -6.56 5.11 -13.93
CA ARG A 206 -6.47 4.73 -15.35
C ARG A 206 -5.27 3.80 -15.57
N PRO A 207 -5.39 2.79 -16.42
CA PRO A 207 -4.26 1.94 -16.76
C PRO A 207 -3.26 2.70 -17.63
N ASN A 208 -1.97 2.39 -17.47
CA ASN A 208 -0.94 2.81 -18.41
C ASN A 208 -0.78 1.82 -19.58
N TRP A 209 -1.27 0.59 -19.40
CA TRP A 209 -1.15 -0.50 -20.36
C TRP A 209 -2.49 -1.18 -20.62
N VAL A 210 -2.72 -1.53 -21.88
CA VAL A 210 -3.90 -2.25 -22.36
C VAL A 210 -3.42 -3.43 -23.18
N THR A 211 -4.13 -4.55 -23.09
CA THR A 211 -3.82 -5.75 -23.88
C THR A 211 -4.22 -5.57 -25.34
N GLN A 212 -3.69 -6.42 -26.22
CA GLN A 212 -4.03 -6.42 -27.63
C GLN A 212 -5.51 -6.75 -27.84
N VAL A 213 -6.11 -6.12 -28.84
CA VAL A 213 -7.47 -6.43 -29.31
C VAL A 213 -7.45 -7.77 -30.05
N VAL A 214 -7.92 -8.82 -29.38
CA VAL A 214 -8.08 -10.17 -29.92
C VAL A 214 -9.36 -10.77 -29.37
N ASP A 215 -9.84 -11.86 -29.97
CA ASP A 215 -10.98 -12.60 -29.42
C ASP A 215 -10.64 -13.16 -28.04
N GLU A 216 -11.65 -13.19 -27.16
CA GLU A 216 -11.54 -13.81 -25.84
C GLU A 216 -11.21 -15.30 -25.99
N ALA A 217 -10.16 -15.75 -25.28
CA ALA A 217 -9.79 -17.14 -25.26
C ALA A 217 -10.86 -17.95 -24.50
N ALA A 218 -11.16 -19.16 -24.96
CA ALA A 218 -12.16 -20.02 -24.33
C ALA A 218 -11.84 -20.38 -22.86
N ASP A 219 -10.57 -20.29 -22.47
CA ASP A 219 -10.08 -20.51 -21.10
C ASP A 219 -9.83 -19.20 -20.33
N TYR A 220 -10.21 -18.05 -20.91
CA TYR A 220 -10.01 -16.70 -20.36
C TYR A 220 -8.53 -16.34 -20.09
N SER A 221 -7.57 -17.10 -20.61
CA SER A 221 -6.13 -16.92 -20.35
C SER A 221 -5.56 -15.61 -20.88
N ASN A 222 -6.26 -14.93 -21.79
CA ASN A 222 -5.88 -13.64 -22.34
C ASN A 222 -6.55 -12.43 -21.65
N ARG A 223 -7.38 -12.64 -20.62
CA ARG A 223 -7.86 -11.54 -19.76
C ARG A 223 -6.76 -11.00 -18.86
N ARG A 224 -6.80 -9.70 -18.62
CA ARG A 224 -5.78 -8.95 -17.88
C ARG A 224 -6.46 -8.00 -16.90
N SER A 225 -5.72 -7.49 -15.91
CA SER A 225 -6.29 -6.54 -14.95
C SER A 225 -5.47 -5.29 -14.72
N ILE A 226 -6.13 -4.26 -14.20
CA ILE A 226 -5.49 -3.07 -13.66
C ILE A 226 -4.93 -3.38 -12.28
N LEU A 227 -5.74 -4.02 -11.43
CA LEU A 227 -5.41 -4.39 -10.06
C LEU A 227 -5.57 -5.90 -9.87
N LYS A 228 -4.63 -6.49 -9.14
CA LYS A 228 -4.71 -7.86 -8.63
C LYS A 228 -4.79 -7.79 -7.12
N VAL A 229 -5.87 -8.27 -6.55
CA VAL A 229 -6.15 -8.06 -5.13
C VAL A 229 -6.18 -9.39 -4.39
N SER A 230 -5.56 -9.40 -3.21
CA SER A 230 -5.70 -10.50 -2.27
C SER A 230 -6.98 -10.37 -1.45
N GLY A 231 -7.29 -11.43 -0.72
CA GLY A 231 -8.33 -11.39 0.31
C GLY A 231 -8.12 -10.31 1.38
N THR A 232 -9.19 -9.99 2.11
CA THR A 232 -9.22 -9.05 3.24
C THR A 232 -8.91 -7.58 2.91
N GLY A 233 -8.73 -7.23 1.64
CA GLY A 233 -8.61 -5.84 1.18
C GLY A 233 -9.97 -5.15 1.07
N PHE A 234 -10.00 -3.83 1.30
CA PHE A 234 -11.18 -2.98 1.12
C PHE A 234 -10.93 -1.90 0.06
N PHE A 235 -11.81 -1.82 -0.94
CA PHE A 235 -11.68 -0.98 -2.14
C PHE A 235 -12.87 -0.04 -2.27
N PHE A 236 -12.64 1.27 -2.21
CA PHE A 236 -13.72 2.24 -2.03
C PHE A 236 -13.49 3.63 -2.65
N ASP A 237 -14.54 4.28 -3.14
CA ASP A 237 -14.57 5.71 -3.48
C ASP A 237 -13.62 6.18 -4.59
N TYR A 238 -13.49 5.43 -5.69
CA TYR A 238 -12.79 5.89 -6.90
C TYR A 238 -13.45 5.39 -8.18
N THR A 239 -13.16 6.07 -9.28
CA THR A 239 -13.64 5.73 -10.62
C THR A 239 -12.51 5.14 -11.46
N ALA A 240 -12.71 3.96 -12.06
CA ALA A 240 -11.85 3.42 -13.10
C ALA A 240 -12.29 3.92 -14.49
N MET A 241 -11.33 4.36 -15.30
CA MET A 241 -11.55 4.82 -16.67
C MET A 241 -10.50 4.24 -17.63
N ASP A 242 -10.77 4.30 -18.92
CA ASP A 242 -9.85 3.80 -19.96
C ASP A 242 -8.48 4.49 -19.95
N LYS A 243 -7.51 3.83 -20.58
CA LYS A 243 -6.20 4.43 -20.86
C LYS A 243 -6.36 5.73 -21.65
N ILE A 244 -5.67 6.78 -21.22
CA ILE A 244 -5.70 8.08 -21.91
C ILE A 244 -5.17 7.91 -23.34
N GLY A 245 -5.92 8.45 -24.30
CA GLY A 245 -5.53 8.45 -25.72
C GLY A 245 -5.60 7.07 -26.40
N HIS A 246 -6.21 6.07 -25.76
CA HIS A 246 -6.51 4.80 -26.41
C HIS A 246 -7.89 4.88 -27.08
N ALA A 247 -8.01 4.38 -28.31
CA ALA A 247 -9.20 4.53 -29.15
C ALA A 247 -9.70 3.19 -29.71
N GLU A 248 -9.34 2.09 -29.05
CA GLU A 248 -9.70 0.73 -29.46
C GLU A 248 -10.30 -0.04 -28.29
N SER A 249 -10.90 -1.19 -28.58
CA SER A 249 -11.55 -2.04 -27.57
C SER A 249 -10.58 -2.50 -26.49
N VAL A 250 -11.00 -2.39 -25.23
CA VAL A 250 -10.27 -2.88 -24.05
C VAL A 250 -11.05 -3.97 -23.30
N HIS A 251 -11.90 -4.71 -24.03
CA HIS A 251 -12.80 -5.73 -23.49
C HIS A 251 -12.14 -6.88 -22.70
N LEU A 252 -10.84 -7.10 -22.91
CA LEU A 252 -10.04 -8.10 -22.19
C LEU A 252 -9.33 -7.53 -20.95
N LEU A 253 -9.51 -6.24 -20.64
CA LEU A 253 -8.96 -5.60 -19.45
C LEU A 253 -10.07 -5.37 -18.42
N ASP A 254 -9.88 -5.90 -17.22
CA ASP A 254 -10.77 -5.71 -16.09
C ASP A 254 -10.14 -4.82 -15.02
N VAL A 255 -10.93 -4.13 -14.19
CA VAL A 255 -10.35 -3.37 -13.06
C VAL A 255 -9.76 -4.32 -12.03
N PHE A 256 -10.50 -5.37 -11.64
CA PHE A 256 -10.11 -6.29 -10.56
C PHE A 256 -10.03 -7.74 -11.00
N HIS A 257 -8.90 -8.38 -10.73
CA HIS A 257 -8.73 -9.85 -10.72
C HIS A 257 -8.29 -10.31 -9.31
N PRO A 258 -8.54 -11.58 -8.94
CA PRO A 258 -7.89 -12.18 -7.78
C PRO A 258 -6.39 -12.34 -8.02
N ALA A 259 -5.59 -12.17 -6.97
CA ALA A 259 -4.19 -12.58 -6.97
C ALA A 259 -4.08 -14.09 -6.66
N SER A 260 -3.46 -14.85 -7.55
CA SER A 260 -3.17 -16.26 -7.30
C SER A 260 -2.02 -16.46 -6.32
N LYS A 261 -1.92 -17.65 -5.72
CA LYS A 261 -0.79 -17.99 -4.85
C LYS A 261 0.57 -17.75 -5.53
N ALA A 262 0.71 -18.19 -6.77
CA ALA A 262 1.95 -18.06 -7.53
C ALA A 262 2.33 -16.59 -7.78
N GLU A 263 1.34 -15.73 -8.05
CA GLU A 263 1.57 -14.29 -8.22
C GLU A 263 1.97 -13.61 -6.91
N LEU A 264 1.34 -14.00 -5.79
CA LEU A 264 1.70 -13.51 -4.46
C LEU A 264 3.11 -13.97 -4.06
N ASP A 265 3.44 -15.26 -4.26
CA ASP A 265 4.77 -15.82 -3.97
C ASP A 265 5.84 -15.06 -4.77
N ALA A 266 5.58 -14.84 -6.08
CA ALA A 266 6.48 -14.09 -6.95
C ALA A 266 6.62 -12.64 -6.50
N PHE A 267 5.53 -11.97 -6.12
CA PHE A 267 5.56 -10.59 -5.64
C PHE A 267 6.40 -10.46 -4.36
N TYR A 268 6.19 -11.31 -3.37
CA TYR A 268 6.98 -11.29 -2.14
C TYR A 268 8.46 -11.61 -2.35
N ALA A 269 8.79 -12.54 -3.27
CA ALA A 269 10.18 -12.81 -3.65
C ALA A 269 10.86 -11.61 -4.33
N LYS A 270 10.12 -10.88 -5.18
CA LYS A 270 10.60 -9.64 -5.81
C LYS A 270 10.85 -8.53 -4.77
N VAL A 271 9.94 -8.38 -3.80
CA VAL A 271 10.12 -7.48 -2.65
C VAL A 271 11.37 -7.86 -1.86
N GLN A 272 11.53 -9.15 -1.54
CA GLN A 272 12.69 -9.63 -0.82
C GLN A 272 14.01 -9.31 -1.55
N SER A 273 14.08 -9.55 -2.85
CA SER A 273 15.30 -9.35 -3.63
C SER A 273 15.61 -7.88 -3.88
N ALA A 274 14.62 -7.05 -4.20
CA ALA A 274 14.82 -5.64 -4.48
C ALA A 274 15.08 -4.83 -3.21
N VAL A 275 14.22 -4.94 -2.19
CA VAL A 275 14.26 -4.05 -1.01
C VAL A 275 14.74 -4.75 0.25
N GLY A 276 14.77 -6.07 0.30
CA GLY A 276 15.00 -6.83 1.53
C GLY A 276 16.32 -6.51 2.24
N THR A 277 17.42 -6.27 1.52
CA THR A 277 18.69 -5.86 2.15
C THR A 277 18.62 -4.44 2.74
N GLY A 278 18.04 -3.49 2.01
CA GLY A 278 17.93 -2.10 2.47
C GLY A 278 16.94 -1.89 3.61
N ALA A 279 15.85 -2.67 3.58
CA ALA A 279 14.80 -2.63 4.59
C ALA A 279 15.05 -3.64 5.73
N ASP A 280 16.14 -4.41 5.70
CA ASP A 280 16.39 -5.53 6.63
C ASP A 280 15.12 -6.37 6.78
N LEU A 281 14.69 -7.10 5.76
CA LEU A 281 13.45 -7.89 5.81
C LEU A 281 13.72 -9.36 6.13
N ALA A 282 12.90 -9.93 7.03
CA ALA A 282 12.94 -11.35 7.33
C ALA A 282 12.32 -12.17 6.19
N SER A 283 13.15 -13.01 5.56
CA SER A 283 12.74 -13.96 4.51
C SER A 283 11.58 -14.86 4.95
N ALA A 284 11.57 -15.28 6.22
CA ALA A 284 10.54 -16.15 6.78
C ALA A 284 9.14 -15.52 6.85
N LEU A 285 9.04 -14.19 6.71
CA LEU A 285 7.81 -13.45 6.89
C LEU A 285 7.27 -12.83 5.58
N LEU A 286 8.13 -12.71 4.56
CA LEU A 286 7.77 -12.38 3.17
C LEU A 286 7.24 -13.63 2.43
N VAL A 287 6.17 -14.21 2.96
CA VAL A 287 5.57 -15.44 2.44
C VAL A 287 4.08 -15.28 2.25
N THR A 288 3.54 -15.87 1.18
CA THR A 288 2.10 -15.88 0.93
C THR A 288 1.37 -16.70 1.98
N ARG A 289 0.24 -16.19 2.46
CA ARG A 289 -0.62 -16.86 3.43
C ARG A 289 -1.90 -17.43 2.80
N PRO A 290 -2.47 -18.49 3.41
CA PRO A 290 -3.77 -19.03 3.03
C PRO A 290 -4.85 -17.96 2.86
N SER A 291 -4.99 -17.06 3.83
CA SER A 291 -6.00 -15.99 3.84
C SER A 291 -5.85 -14.92 2.74
N GLU A 292 -4.83 -15.00 1.91
CA GLU A 292 -4.67 -14.09 0.76
C GLU A 292 -5.30 -14.65 -0.52
N HIS A 293 -5.43 -15.97 -0.63
CA HIS A 293 -5.75 -16.66 -1.88
C HIS A 293 -6.64 -17.91 -1.72
N GLN A 294 -7.02 -18.28 -0.49
CA GLN A 294 -7.91 -19.41 -0.23
C GLN A 294 -9.35 -18.97 0.00
N ILE A 295 -10.28 -19.65 -0.67
CA ILE A 295 -11.71 -19.57 -0.39
C ILE A 295 -12.00 -20.61 0.71
N VAL A 296 -12.43 -20.19 1.90
CA VAL A 296 -12.47 -21.05 3.10
C VAL A 296 -13.84 -21.70 3.37
N GLY A 297 -14.56 -22.13 2.33
CA GLY A 297 -15.69 -23.04 2.52
C GLY A 297 -15.21 -24.42 3.02
N PRO A 298 -16.05 -25.22 3.71
CA PRO A 298 -15.74 -26.62 3.97
C PRO A 298 -15.54 -27.35 2.63
N ILE A 299 -14.32 -27.81 2.35
CA ILE A 299 -13.99 -28.54 1.11
C ILE A 299 -13.93 -30.04 1.42
N ASP A 300 -15.07 -30.63 1.76
CA ASP A 300 -15.18 -32.09 1.66
C ASP A 300 -15.74 -32.43 0.29
N GLN A 301 -14.85 -32.70 -0.68
CA GLN A 301 -15.23 -33.08 -2.05
C GLN A 301 -16.05 -34.38 -2.13
N THR A 302 -16.17 -35.12 -1.02
CA THR A 302 -17.02 -36.31 -0.91
C THR A 302 -18.45 -35.99 -0.48
N GLN A 303 -18.74 -34.74 -0.11
CA GLN A 303 -20.06 -34.30 0.34
C GLN A 303 -20.75 -33.38 -0.68
N THR A 304 -22.07 -33.49 -0.74
CA THR A 304 -22.91 -32.52 -1.45
C THR A 304 -22.86 -31.18 -0.72
N PRO A 305 -22.61 -30.05 -1.42
CA PRO A 305 -22.65 -28.71 -0.81
C PRO A 305 -23.96 -28.49 -0.04
N ASN A 306 -23.87 -27.90 1.15
CA ASN A 306 -25.02 -27.62 2.01
C ASN A 306 -24.99 -26.18 2.54
N LEU A 307 -25.99 -25.76 3.33
CA LEU A 307 -26.08 -24.38 3.86
C LEU A 307 -24.90 -23.96 4.74
N GLN A 308 -24.12 -24.90 5.29
CA GLN A 308 -22.89 -24.61 6.03
C GLN A 308 -21.68 -24.38 5.11
N TRP A 309 -21.84 -24.55 3.80
CA TRP A 309 -20.79 -24.22 2.81
C TRP A 309 -20.85 -22.75 2.38
N ASP A 310 -21.98 -22.08 2.62
CA ASP A 310 -22.17 -20.65 2.41
C ASP A 310 -21.57 -19.85 3.57
N THR A 311 -20.23 -19.90 3.69
CA THR A 311 -19.50 -19.19 4.74
C THR A 311 -18.72 -18.02 4.17
N THR A 312 -18.81 -16.87 4.82
CA THR A 312 -17.99 -15.68 4.56
C THR A 312 -16.68 -15.70 5.36
N THR A 313 -16.31 -16.85 5.92
CA THR A 313 -15.32 -16.99 7.00
C THR A 313 -13.87 -16.73 6.57
N GLY A 314 -13.61 -16.23 5.36
CA GLY A 314 -12.26 -15.84 4.99
C GLY A 314 -12.13 -15.09 3.67
N ALA A 315 -11.08 -14.26 3.65
CA ALA A 315 -10.29 -13.88 2.50
C ALA A 315 -11.02 -13.32 1.26
N SER A 316 -12.27 -12.85 1.36
CA SER A 316 -12.86 -12.10 0.25
C SER A 316 -12.33 -10.66 0.24
N PRO A 317 -12.00 -10.10 -0.94
CA PRO A 317 -11.85 -8.66 -1.08
C PRO A 317 -13.23 -7.99 -1.06
N TYR A 318 -13.28 -6.78 -0.52
CA TYR A 318 -14.48 -5.97 -0.45
C TYR A 318 -14.38 -4.82 -1.46
N ILE A 319 -15.26 -4.79 -2.45
CA ILE A 319 -15.31 -3.72 -3.46
C ILE A 319 -16.65 -3.02 -3.34
N PHE A 320 -16.61 -1.77 -2.89
CA PHE A 320 -17.79 -0.96 -2.65
C PHE A 320 -17.62 0.41 -3.28
N ASN A 321 -18.70 0.96 -3.85
CA ASN A 321 -18.69 2.32 -4.40
C ASN A 321 -17.49 2.62 -5.33
N VAL A 322 -17.13 1.66 -6.18
CA VAL A 322 -16.16 1.85 -7.26
C VAL A 322 -16.94 2.00 -8.57
N SER A 323 -16.73 3.11 -9.27
CA SER A 323 -17.40 3.36 -10.55
C SER A 323 -16.52 2.89 -11.70
N LEU A 324 -17.11 2.23 -12.69
CA LEU A 324 -16.46 1.94 -13.97
C LEU A 324 -17.04 2.88 -15.02
N ARG A 325 -16.16 3.64 -15.70
CA ARG A 325 -16.54 4.53 -16.79
C ARG A 325 -15.64 4.26 -17.99
N SER A 326 -15.98 3.20 -18.71
CA SER A 326 -15.31 2.81 -19.94
C SER A 326 -16.13 3.22 -21.17
N GLU A 327 -15.45 3.80 -22.14
CA GLU A 327 -15.91 4.08 -23.50
C GLU A 327 -15.65 2.88 -24.43
N TYR A 328 -14.64 2.06 -24.11
CA TYR A 328 -14.11 1.02 -25.00
C TYR A 328 -14.30 -0.42 -24.48
N GLY A 329 -15.18 -0.60 -23.50
CA GLY A 329 -15.63 -1.93 -23.06
C GLY A 329 -14.80 -2.59 -21.97
N MET A 330 -14.01 -1.86 -21.19
CA MET A 330 -13.29 -2.38 -20.01
C MET A 330 -14.26 -3.10 -19.07
N GLY A 331 -13.86 -4.23 -18.53
CA GLY A 331 -14.65 -4.96 -17.54
C GLY A 331 -14.46 -4.43 -16.12
N GLY A 332 -15.46 -4.66 -15.26
CA GLY A 332 -15.41 -4.23 -13.86
C GLY A 332 -14.53 -5.15 -13.02
N ALA A 333 -14.90 -6.42 -12.93
CA ALA A 333 -14.14 -7.43 -12.21
C ALA A 333 -14.32 -8.79 -12.87
N PHE A 334 -13.25 -9.58 -12.87
CA PHE A 334 -13.27 -10.95 -13.36
C PHE A 334 -12.67 -11.87 -12.28
N TRP A 335 -13.56 -12.64 -11.64
CA TRP A 335 -13.24 -13.52 -10.52
C TRP A 335 -13.17 -14.97 -10.99
N ASP A 336 -12.01 -15.34 -11.54
CA ASP A 336 -11.73 -16.72 -11.92
C ASP A 336 -11.40 -17.55 -10.67
N GLY A 337 -12.31 -18.44 -10.29
CA GLY A 337 -12.13 -19.37 -9.17
C GLY A 337 -10.91 -20.27 -9.32
N ALA A 338 -10.45 -20.55 -10.55
CA ALA A 338 -9.25 -21.36 -10.79
C ALA A 338 -7.94 -20.66 -10.40
N LYS A 339 -7.98 -19.34 -10.16
CA LYS A 339 -6.82 -18.57 -9.63
C LYS A 339 -6.67 -18.67 -8.13
N LEU A 340 -7.76 -19.01 -7.43
CA LEU A 340 -7.80 -19.18 -5.99
C LEU A 340 -7.66 -20.67 -5.66
N SER A 341 -7.28 -20.98 -4.42
CA SER A 341 -7.23 -22.36 -3.91
C SER A 341 -8.25 -22.55 -2.79
N GLY A 342 -8.36 -23.77 -2.26
CA GLY A 342 -9.46 -24.15 -1.38
C GLY A 342 -10.42 -25.03 -2.15
#